data_AF-A0A7Y4XGL1-F1
#
_entry.id   AF-A0A7Y4XGL1-F1
#
_cell.length_a   1.000
_cell.length_b   1.000
_cell.length_c   1.000
_cell.angle_alpha   90.00
_cell.angle_beta   90.00
_cell.angle_gamma   90.00
#
_symmetry.space_group_name_H-M   'P 1'
#
loop_
_entity.id
_entity.type
_entity.pdbx_description
1 polymer ?
#
loop_
_entity_poly.entity_id
_entity_poly.type
_entity_poly.pdbx_seq_one_letter_code
_entity_poly.pdbx_strand_id
1 'polypeptide(L)' 'MTTTTTEKKKSFPTYKLYRVVKGRTKEDKSIWTEVAACWPHKDGSGFNVKFKFNEAPAVGAEYVMRRDTRTSA' A
#
# COMPACT_ATOMS: atom_id res chain seq x y z
N MET A 1 -5.31 -32.93 -12.50
CA MET A 1 -4.91 -32.32 -11.22
C MET A 1 -3.54 -31.67 -11.43
N THR A 2 -3.48 -30.38 -11.71
CA THR A 2 -2.21 -29.66 -11.95
C THR A 2 -1.69 -29.14 -10.62
N THR A 3 -0.64 -29.79 -10.13
CA THR A 3 0.16 -29.37 -8.98
C THR A 3 1.01 -28.16 -9.35
N THR A 4 0.69 -26.98 -8.81
CA THR A 4 1.55 -25.79 -8.91
C THR A 4 2.40 -25.69 -7.63
N THR A 5 3.67 -26.04 -7.78
CA THR A 5 4.75 -25.93 -6.78
C THR A 5 4.79 -24.54 -6.13
N THR A 6 4.51 -24.48 -4.83
CA THR A 6 4.57 -23.24 -4.04
C THR A 6 6.02 -22.94 -3.66
N GLU A 7 6.79 -22.39 -4.59
CA GLU A 7 8.05 -21.73 -4.24
C GLU A 7 7.72 -20.54 -3.33
N LYS A 8 8.20 -20.56 -2.08
CA LYS A 8 8.15 -19.41 -1.16
C LYS A 8 9.00 -18.27 -1.72
N LYS A 9 8.54 -17.60 -2.77
CA LYS A 9 9.08 -16.31 -3.20
C LYS A 9 8.86 -15.35 -2.04
N LYS A 10 9.96 -14.78 -1.54
CA LYS A 10 9.97 -13.71 -0.53
C LYS A 10 8.89 -12.71 -0.94
N SER A 11 7.79 -12.63 -0.19
CA SER A 11 6.63 -11.84 -0.60
C SER A 11 7.04 -10.37 -0.50
N PHE A 12 7.40 -9.76 -1.62
CA PHE A 12 7.68 -8.33 -1.69
C PHE A 12 6.34 -7.57 -1.68
N PRO A 13 6.28 -6.41 -1.01
CA PRO A 13 5.05 -5.62 -0.99
C PRO A 13 4.74 -5.14 -2.40
N THR A 14 3.64 -5.62 -2.97
CA THR A 14 3.22 -5.23 -4.33
C THR A 14 2.39 -3.94 -4.34
N TYR A 15 1.93 -3.50 -3.15
CA TYR A 15 1.19 -2.27 -2.97
C TYR A 15 1.74 -1.46 -1.80
N LYS A 16 1.52 -0.16 -1.85
CA LYS A 16 1.83 0.81 -0.80
C LYS A 16 0.61 1.65 -0.50
N LEU A 17 0.42 1.92 0.78
CA LEU A 17 -0.60 2.83 1.27
C LEU A 17 0.04 4.20 1.49
N TYR A 18 -0.57 5.22 0.92
CA TYR A 18 -0.15 6.61 1.07
C TYR A 18 -1.21 7.38 1.82
N ARG A 19 -0.80 8.22 2.76
CA ARG A 19 -1.65 9.30 3.28
C ARG A 19 -1.54 10.47 2.33
N VAL A 20 -2.68 10.98 1.87
CA VAL A 20 -2.77 12.13 0.98
C VAL A 20 -3.23 13.32 1.79
N VAL A 21 -2.39 14.34 1.87
CA VAL A 21 -2.77 15.65 2.39
C VAL A 21 -2.90 16.57 1.19
N LYS A 22 -4.15 16.90 0.84
CA LYS A 22 -4.44 17.81 -0.27
C LYS A 22 -3.96 19.22 0.10
N GLY A 23 -3.39 19.88 -0.90
CA GLY A 23 -3.07 21.29 -0.84
C GLY A 23 -4.32 22.13 -0.55
N ARG A 24 -4.17 23.25 0.18
CA ARG A 24 -5.31 24.11 0.53
C ARG A 24 -5.80 24.93 -0.68
N THR A 25 -4.91 25.19 -1.63
CA THR A 25 -5.21 25.89 -2.89
C THR A 25 -5.01 24.97 -4.10
N LYS A 26 -5.48 25.40 -5.28
CA LYS A 26 -5.27 24.66 -6.55
C LYS A 26 -3.80 24.57 -6.96
N GLU A 27 -2.96 25.49 -6.48
CA GLU A 27 -1.52 25.53 -6.77
C GLU A 27 -0.70 24.72 -5.76
N ASP A 28 -1.27 24.42 -4.59
CA ASP A 28 -0.62 23.60 -3.59
C ASP A 28 -0.54 22.14 -4.05
N LYS A 29 0.68 21.62 -4.13
CA LYS A 29 0.91 20.20 -4.42
C LYS A 29 0.40 19.35 -3.26
N SER A 30 -0.27 18.25 -3.61
CA SER A 30 -0.66 17.27 -2.60
C SER A 30 0.58 16.57 -2.05
N ILE A 31 0.63 16.40 -0.73
CA ILE A 31 1.70 15.69 -0.06
C ILE A 31 1.29 14.22 0.07
N TRP A 32 2.14 13.34 -0.45
CA TRP A 32 1.95 11.89 -0.40
C TRP A 32 2.97 11.28 0.54
N THR A 33 2.51 10.80 1.68
CA THR A 33 3.37 10.15 2.68
C THR A 33 3.14 8.65 2.65
N GLU A 34 4.18 7.84 2.40
CA GLU A 34 4.08 6.39 2.50
C GLU A 34 3.84 6.00 3.96
N VAL A 35 2.72 5.34 4.24
CA VAL A 35 2.32 4.98 5.61
C VAL A 35 2.29 3.48 5.86
N ALA A 36 2.11 2.66 4.83
CA ALA A 36 2.11 1.20 4.98
C ALA A 36 2.61 0.50 3.72
N ALA A 37 3.25 -0.64 3.94
CA ALA A 37 3.49 -1.61 2.89
C ALA A 37 2.34 -2.63 2.87
N CYS A 38 1.93 -3.07 1.70
CA CYS A 38 0.78 -3.94 1.53
C CYS A 38 1.11 -5.13 0.64
N TRP A 39 0.63 -6.30 1.04
CA TRP A 39 0.79 -7.56 0.33
C TRP A 39 -0.58 -8.13 -0.03
N PRO A 40 -0.78 -8.72 -1.21
CA PRO A 40 -2.00 -9.44 -1.52
C PRO A 40 -2.23 -10.52 -0.47
N HIS A 41 -3.47 -10.61 0.03
CA HIS A 41 -3.80 -11.66 0.99
C HIS A 41 -3.84 -13.02 0.27
N LYS A 42 -3.53 -14.09 1.01
CA LYS A 42 -3.42 -15.46 0.48
C LYS A 42 -4.73 -16.00 -0.11
N ASP A 43 -5.86 -15.46 0.30
CA ASP A 43 -7.19 -15.86 -0.18
C ASP A 43 -7.56 -15.19 -1.51
N GLY A 44 -6.76 -14.21 -1.97
CA GLY A 44 -7.03 -13.43 -3.17
C GLY A 44 -8.04 -12.29 -3.00
N SER A 45 -8.71 -12.17 -1.84
CA SER A 45 -9.78 -11.20 -1.62
C SER A 45 -9.39 -10.13 -0.60
N GLY A 46 -8.19 -9.56 -0.75
CA GLY A 46 -7.77 -8.43 0.08
C GLY A 46 -6.28 -8.23 0.13
N PHE A 47 -5.85 -7.46 1.12
CA PHE A 47 -4.45 -7.12 1.35
C PHE A 47 -4.09 -7.22 2.84
N ASN A 48 -2.95 -7.84 3.12
CA ASN A 48 -2.25 -7.68 4.38
C ASN A 48 -1.57 -6.32 4.38
N VAL A 49 -1.92 -5.46 5.34
CA VAL A 49 -1.36 -4.11 5.47
C VAL A 49 -0.45 -4.07 6.69
N LYS A 50 0.81 -3.66 6.50
CA LYS A 50 1.75 -3.40 7.60
C LYS A 50 2.10 -1.93 7.66
N PHE A 51 1.53 -1.26 8.66
CA PHE A 51 1.79 0.14 8.93
C PHE A 51 3.24 0.35 9.39
N LYS A 52 3.86 1.43 8.89
CA LYS A 52 5.21 1.85 9.24
C LYS A 52 5.25 2.94 10.31
N PHE A 53 4.08 3.44 10.72
CA PHE A 53 3.94 4.48 11.71
C PHE A 53 3.08 3.98 12.87
N ASN A 54 3.33 4.49 14.07
CA ASN A 54 2.67 4.06 15.31
C ASN A 54 1.56 5.03 15.75
N GLU A 55 1.15 5.93 14.86
CA GLU A 55 0.17 6.98 15.16
C GLU A 55 -1.23 6.53 14.73
N ALA A 56 -2.27 6.98 15.41
CA ALA A 56 -3.64 6.68 15.02
C ALA A 56 -3.99 7.41 13.71
N PRO A 57 -4.81 6.81 12.82
CA PRO A 57 -5.32 7.53 11.67
C PRO A 57 -6.11 8.76 12.13
N ALA A 58 -5.79 9.91 11.55
CA ALA A 58 -6.47 11.16 11.89
C ALA A 58 -7.87 11.20 11.26
N VAL A 59 -8.85 11.74 11.99
CA VAL A 59 -10.21 11.94 11.48
C VAL A 59 -10.17 12.84 10.23
N GLY A 60 -10.76 12.38 9.13
CA GLY A 60 -10.77 13.09 7.85
C GLY A 60 -9.50 12.94 7.00
N ALA A 61 -8.53 12.10 7.41
CA ALA A 61 -7.36 11.80 6.58
C ALA A 61 -7.73 10.88 5.41
N GLU A 62 -7.23 11.22 4.21
CA GLU A 62 -7.42 10.41 3.01
C GLU A 62 -6.24 9.46 2.84
N TYR A 63 -6.53 8.18 2.59
CA TYR A 63 -5.53 7.15 2.35
C TYR A 63 -5.77 6.51 1.00
N VAL A 64 -4.71 6.40 0.20
CA VAL A 64 -4.76 5.87 -1.16
C VAL A 64 -3.77 4.72 -1.28
N MET A 65 -4.28 3.56 -1.68
CA MET A 65 -3.47 2.38 -1.97
C MET A 65 -3.07 2.39 -3.45
N ARG A 66 -1.78 2.21 -3.74
CA ARG A 66 -1.23 2.16 -5.09
C ARG A 66 -0.30 0.97 -5.26
N ARG A 67 -0.19 0.45 -6.49
CA ARG A 67 0.84 -0.53 -6.83
C ARG A 67 2.22 0.07 -6.60
N ASP A 68 3.12 -0.71 -6.02
CA ASP A 68 4.51 -0.34 -5.92
C ASP A 68 5.16 -0.50 -7.31
N THR A 69 5.64 0.61 -7.87
CA THR A 69 6.23 0.65 -9.22
C THR A 69 7.65 0.08 -9.27
N ARG A 70 8.27 -0.24 -8.12
CA ARG A 70 9.59 -0.89 -8.06
C ARG A 70 9.53 -2.38 -8.42
N THR A 71 8.32 -2.97 -8.38
CA THR A 71 8.07 -4.37 -8.73
C THR A 71 7.67 -4.54 -10.20
N SER A 72 7.73 -3.47 -11.00
CA SER A 72 7.53 -3.49 -12.45
C SER A 72 8.89 -3.58 -13.17
N ALA A 73 9.56 -4.73 -13.07
CA ALA A 73 10.73 -5.07 -13.88
C ALA A 73 10.65 -6.53 -14.31
#